data_AF-A0A6L5DTT7-F1
#
_entry.id   AF-A0A6L5DTT7-F1
#
_cell.length_a   1.000
_cell.length_b   1.000
_cell.length_c   1.000
_cell.angle_alpha   90.00
_cell.angle_beta   90.00
_cell.angle_gamma   90.00
#
_symmetry.space_group_name_H-M   'P 1'
#
loop_
_entity.id
_entity.type
_entity.pdbx_description
1 polymer ?
#
loop_
_entity_poly.entity_id
_entity_poly.type
_entity_poly.pdbx_seq_one_letter_code
_entity_poly.pdbx_strand_id
1 'polypeptide(L)'
;MSQSLTLMWHMIFQHNEKFYFCAQTGLKIMIETKNKYIIKTYQNNEIKIQFKKLDVSTNEILAYLSPEEFNSYCKTGCPNYNQKWTCPPNCPPFIDYAKNYPKLNLYLFYTSPNQFDFISQKDRSLTAYNFIKEELQSYLSEIEPVNGKMIAANSCEICKICALIKGNQCHIPEKVRYNLVAFGFNVSKIMSDLFQHKIKWAKQNEPSEYVSSVGAILKEE
;
A
#
# COMPACT_ATOMS: atom_id res chain seq x y z
N MET A 1 15.30 -8.69 -42.22
CA MET A 1 14.22 -8.25 -41.31
C MET A 1 13.63 -9.47 -40.63
N SER A 2 13.29 -9.33 -39.35
CA SER A 2 12.87 -10.36 -38.38
C SER A 2 13.99 -11.26 -37.84
N GLN A 3 14.57 -10.87 -36.70
CA GLN A 3 15.18 -11.81 -35.76
C GLN A 3 14.15 -12.04 -34.65
N SER A 4 13.71 -13.29 -34.51
CA SER A 4 12.90 -13.75 -33.39
C SER A 4 13.76 -13.85 -32.15
N LEU A 5 13.53 -12.98 -31.17
CA LEU A 5 14.09 -13.11 -29.82
C LEU A 5 13.31 -14.20 -29.08
N THR A 6 13.81 -15.43 -29.14
CA THR A 6 13.37 -16.53 -28.28
C THR A 6 13.93 -16.25 -26.88
N LEU A 7 13.12 -15.65 -26.00
CA LEU A 7 13.43 -15.51 -24.57
C LEU A 7 13.41 -16.90 -23.93
N MET A 8 14.61 -17.42 -23.66
CA MET A 8 14.85 -18.66 -22.93
C MET A 8 14.41 -18.49 -21.47
N TRP A 9 13.25 -19.05 -21.13
CA TRP A 9 12.78 -19.20 -19.76
C TRP A 9 13.56 -20.33 -19.09
N HIS A 10 14.44 -20.01 -18.14
CA HIS A 10 14.92 -21.02 -17.20
C HIS A 10 13.95 -21.09 -16.01
N MET A 11 12.99 -22.00 -16.10
CA MET A 11 12.20 -22.44 -14.95
C MET A 11 13.09 -23.32 -14.06
N ILE A 12 13.55 -22.79 -12.94
CA ILE A 12 14.11 -23.60 -11.85
C ILE A 12 12.93 -23.94 -10.93
N PHE A 13 12.53 -25.22 -10.92
CA PHE A 13 11.60 -25.78 -9.94
C PHE A 13 12.32 -25.99 -8.61
N GLN A 14 11.82 -25.37 -7.54
CA GLN A 14 12.05 -25.85 -6.17
C GLN A 14 10.80 -25.59 -5.33
N HIS A 15 10.41 -26.60 -4.56
CA HIS A 15 9.18 -26.64 -3.76
C HIS A 15 9.08 -25.46 -2.77
N ASN A 16 7.91 -24.82 -2.74
CA ASN A 16 7.39 -23.90 -1.70
C ASN A 16 7.96 -22.48 -1.50
N GLU A 17 8.92 -21.99 -2.29
CA GLU A 17 9.31 -20.56 -2.26
C GLU A 17 9.41 -20.01 -3.69
N LYS A 18 8.59 -18.99 -4.03
CA LYS A 18 8.64 -18.35 -5.35
C LYS A 18 9.55 -17.13 -5.30
N PHE A 19 10.73 -17.21 -5.90
CA PHE A 19 11.57 -16.05 -6.17
C PHE A 19 11.03 -15.32 -7.41
N TYR A 20 10.81 -14.01 -7.31
CA TYR A 20 10.44 -13.19 -8.46
C TYR A 20 11.58 -12.23 -8.77
N PHE A 21 11.93 -12.18 -10.05
CA PHE A 21 12.90 -11.22 -10.59
C PHE A 21 12.14 -10.06 -11.20
N CYS A 22 12.39 -8.83 -10.72
CA CYS A 22 11.89 -7.65 -11.41
C CYS A 22 12.79 -7.37 -12.62
N ALA A 23 12.28 -7.68 -13.83
CA ALA A 23 13.03 -7.56 -15.08
C ALA A 23 13.46 -6.11 -15.42
N GLN A 24 12.83 -5.10 -14.80
CA GLN A 24 13.16 -3.70 -15.02
C GLN A 24 14.29 -3.17 -14.13
N THR A 25 14.57 -3.84 -13.02
CA THR A 25 15.54 -3.33 -12.02
C THR A 25 16.64 -4.31 -11.65
N GLY A 26 16.60 -5.56 -12.16
CA GLY A 26 17.62 -6.58 -11.89
C GLY A 26 17.64 -7.08 -10.44
N LEU A 27 16.67 -6.67 -9.63
CA LEU A 27 16.58 -6.95 -8.20
C LEU A 27 16.08 -8.37 -7.93
N LYS A 28 16.80 -9.09 -7.05
CA LYS A 28 16.41 -10.39 -6.48
C LYS A 28 15.57 -10.15 -5.23
N ILE A 29 14.25 -10.17 -5.38
CA ILE A 29 13.32 -9.99 -4.27
C ILE A 29 12.86 -11.37 -3.76
N MET A 30 13.01 -11.61 -2.46
CA MET A 30 12.44 -12.78 -1.82
C MET A 30 10.95 -12.54 -1.55
N ILE A 31 10.10 -13.27 -2.27
CA ILE A 31 8.65 -13.10 -2.22
C ILE A 31 8.02 -14.37 -1.64
N GLU A 32 7.62 -14.33 -0.36
CA GLU A 32 6.82 -15.40 0.21
C GLU A 32 5.33 -15.18 -0.12
N THR A 33 4.90 -15.49 -1.35
CA THR A 33 3.48 -15.47 -1.71
C THR A 33 2.79 -16.75 -1.25
N LYS A 34 2.28 -16.78 -0.01
CA LYS A 34 1.17 -17.68 0.33
C LYS A 34 -0.13 -16.94 -0.01
N ASN A 35 -0.72 -17.21 -1.19
CA ASN A 35 -2.06 -16.74 -1.51
C ASN A 35 -3.02 -17.26 -0.43
N LYS A 36 -3.40 -16.38 0.48
CA LYS A 36 -4.31 -16.65 1.58
C LYS A 36 -5.40 -15.61 1.54
N TYR A 37 -6.56 -16.00 2.03
CA TYR A 37 -7.66 -15.08 2.26
C TYR A 37 -8.00 -15.06 3.74
N ILE A 38 -8.53 -13.93 4.18
CA ILE A 38 -9.20 -13.79 5.47
C ILE A 38 -10.67 -13.49 5.20
N ILE A 39 -11.53 -13.93 6.11
CA ILE A 39 -12.96 -13.60 6.09
C ILE A 39 -13.20 -12.56 7.17
N LYS A 40 -13.90 -11.49 6.80
CA LYS A 40 -14.29 -10.40 7.69
C LYS A 40 -15.78 -10.12 7.47
N THR A 41 -16.47 -9.70 8.52
CA THR A 41 -17.91 -9.41 8.42
C THR A 41 -18.12 -7.92 8.21
N TYR A 42 -18.94 -7.56 7.23
CA TYR A 42 -19.39 -6.19 6.99
C TYR A 42 -20.92 -6.18 6.84
N GLN A 43 -21.63 -5.47 7.72
CA GLN A 43 -23.10 -5.42 7.73
C GLN A 43 -23.74 -6.82 7.64
N ASN A 44 -23.26 -7.77 8.46
CA ASN A 44 -23.69 -9.17 8.50
C ASN A 44 -23.39 -10.00 7.24
N ASN A 45 -22.62 -9.48 6.29
CA ASN A 45 -22.16 -10.21 5.11
C ASN A 45 -20.69 -10.62 5.28
N GLU A 46 -20.36 -11.85 4.89
CA GLU A 46 -18.97 -12.31 4.87
C GLU A 46 -18.25 -11.78 3.62
N ILE A 47 -17.15 -11.07 3.85
CA ILE A 47 -16.31 -10.52 2.80
C ILE A 47 -14.97 -11.25 2.80
N LYS A 48 -14.64 -11.88 1.67
CA LYS A 48 -13.35 -12.50 1.44
C LYS A 48 -12.32 -11.43 1.05
N ILE A 49 -11.28 -11.27 1.85
CA ILE A 49 -10.14 -10.39 1.57
C ILE A 49 -8.96 -11.25 1.16
N GLN A 50 -8.45 -11.03 -0.05
CA GLN A 50 -7.19 -11.61 -0.49
C GLN A 50 -6.03 -10.77 0.04
N PHE A 51 -4.93 -11.40 0.43
CA PHE A 51 -3.72 -10.68 0.80
C PHE A 51 -2.45 -11.25 0.18
N LYS A 52 -1.48 -10.36 -0.02
CA LYS A 52 -0.09 -10.68 -0.38
C LYS A 52 0.85 -9.96 0.59
N LYS A 53 1.96 -10.61 0.95
CA LYS A 53 3.06 -10.04 1.73
C LYS A 53 4.36 -10.21 0.93
N LEU A 54 5.17 -9.16 0.86
CA LEU A 54 6.51 -9.19 0.28
C LEU A 54 7.52 -8.68 1.29
N ASP A 55 8.68 -9.32 1.34
CA ASP A 55 9.79 -8.87 2.16
C ASP A 55 10.84 -8.26 1.24
N VAL A 56 11.10 -6.97 1.43
CA VAL A 56 12.07 -6.20 0.66
C VAL A 56 13.01 -5.48 1.62
N SER A 57 14.21 -5.14 1.18
CA SER A 57 15.03 -4.18 1.92
C SER A 57 14.56 -2.75 1.65
N THR A 58 14.81 -1.85 2.58
CA THR A 58 14.46 -0.43 2.40
C THR A 58 15.20 0.21 1.23
N ASN A 59 16.39 -0.30 0.86
CA ASN A 59 17.10 0.18 -0.33
C ASN A 59 16.39 -0.20 -1.64
N GLU A 60 15.76 -1.38 -1.71
CA GLU A 60 15.10 -1.84 -2.93
C GLU A 60 13.87 -1.00 -3.27
N ILE A 61 13.12 -0.55 -2.25
CA ILE A 61 11.92 0.26 -2.47
C ILE A 61 12.25 1.71 -2.86
N LEU A 62 13.46 2.21 -2.57
CA LEU A 62 13.87 3.57 -2.94
C LEU A 62 13.80 3.84 -4.45
N ALA A 63 13.90 2.79 -5.29
CA ALA A 63 13.72 2.91 -6.74
C ALA A 63 12.34 3.46 -7.15
N TYR A 64 11.35 3.41 -6.26
CA TYR A 64 10.00 3.93 -6.48
C TYR A 64 9.74 5.27 -5.79
N LEU A 65 10.73 5.85 -5.12
CA LEU A 65 10.58 7.11 -4.38
C LEU A 65 10.84 8.30 -5.32
N SER A 66 9.81 9.11 -5.56
CA SER A 66 9.88 10.34 -6.37
C SER A 66 9.09 11.47 -5.68
N PRO A 67 9.60 12.04 -4.57
CA PRO A 67 8.82 12.92 -3.71
C PRO A 67 8.33 14.17 -4.42
N GLU A 68 9.13 14.79 -5.27
CA GLU A 68 8.73 15.98 -6.03
C GLU A 68 7.51 15.70 -6.91
N GLU A 69 7.56 14.62 -7.69
CA GLU A 69 6.49 14.21 -8.60
C GLU A 69 5.20 13.86 -7.83
N PHE A 70 5.27 12.95 -6.85
CA PHE A 70 4.08 12.47 -6.16
C PHE A 70 3.49 13.49 -5.20
N ASN A 71 4.31 14.35 -4.58
CA ASN A 71 3.80 15.46 -3.79
C ASN A 71 3.09 16.50 -4.67
N SER A 72 3.52 16.68 -5.92
CA SER A 72 2.82 17.56 -6.87
C SER A 72 1.39 17.07 -7.14
N TYR A 73 1.19 15.75 -7.29
CA TYR A 73 -0.14 15.16 -7.45
C TYR A 73 -1.01 15.33 -6.21
N CYS A 74 -0.43 15.19 -5.01
CA CYS A 74 -1.14 15.50 -3.77
C CYS A 74 -1.55 16.98 -3.73
N LYS A 75 -0.65 17.90 -4.09
CA LYS A 75 -0.90 19.34 -4.08
C LYS A 75 -2.07 19.74 -4.99
N THR A 76 -2.20 19.11 -6.15
CA THR A 76 -3.25 19.46 -7.12
C THR A 76 -4.54 18.66 -6.96
N GLY A 77 -4.48 17.44 -6.41
CA GLY A 77 -5.59 16.49 -6.47
C GLY A 77 -6.07 15.94 -5.11
N CYS A 78 -5.38 16.20 -4.00
CA CYS A 78 -5.72 15.62 -2.70
C CYS A 78 -6.22 16.69 -1.72
N PRO A 79 -7.44 16.56 -1.16
CA PRO A 79 -7.97 17.50 -0.18
C PRO A 79 -7.20 17.48 1.16
N ASN A 80 -6.39 16.45 1.42
CA ASN A 80 -5.58 16.37 2.63
C ASN A 80 -4.22 17.09 2.49
N TYR A 81 -3.85 17.58 1.31
CA TYR A 81 -2.57 18.25 1.11
C TYR A 81 -2.46 19.48 2.02
N ASN A 82 -1.37 19.54 2.79
CA ASN A 82 -1.12 20.56 3.80
C ASN A 82 -2.22 20.72 4.87
N GLN A 83 -3.09 19.71 5.06
CA GLN A 83 -4.15 19.73 6.07
C GLN A 83 -3.85 18.83 7.28
N LYS A 84 -2.85 17.93 7.17
CA LYS A 84 -2.53 16.93 8.18
C LYS A 84 -1.03 16.81 8.37
N TRP A 85 -0.59 16.57 9.61
CA TRP A 85 0.80 16.24 9.94
C TRP A 85 1.32 15.02 9.15
N THR A 86 0.45 14.07 8.80
CA THR A 86 0.81 12.84 8.07
C THR A 86 0.75 12.99 6.55
N CYS A 87 0.57 14.20 6.02
CA CYS A 87 0.46 14.48 4.59
C CYS A 87 1.52 15.51 4.14
N PRO A 88 1.95 15.49 2.87
CA PRO A 88 2.86 16.49 2.33
C PRO A 88 2.31 17.91 2.49
N PRO A 89 3.17 18.92 2.69
CA PRO A 89 4.64 18.84 2.82
C PRO A 89 5.12 18.50 4.25
N ASN A 90 4.21 18.15 5.17
CA ASN A 90 4.51 18.05 6.60
C ASN A 90 5.07 16.68 7.03
N CYS A 91 5.11 15.70 6.12
CA CYS A 91 5.75 14.42 6.39
C CYS A 91 7.27 14.53 6.27
N PRO A 92 8.04 13.80 7.09
CA PRO A 92 9.49 13.75 6.97
C PRO A 92 9.90 13.03 5.68
N PRO A 93 11.13 13.24 5.19
CA PRO A 93 11.71 12.41 4.15
C PRO A 93 11.70 10.93 4.56
N PHE A 94 11.36 10.04 3.63
CA PHE A 94 11.34 8.60 3.91
C PHE A 94 12.69 8.07 4.39
N ILE A 95 13.78 8.55 3.80
CA ILE A 95 15.16 8.14 4.14
C ILE A 95 15.43 8.39 5.63
N ASP A 96 15.02 9.55 6.16
CA ASP A 96 15.18 9.88 7.57
C ASP A 96 14.26 9.04 8.46
N TYR A 97 13.03 8.80 8.00
CA TYR A 97 12.04 8.02 8.74
C TYR A 97 12.44 6.54 8.86
N ALA A 98 13.05 5.99 7.81
CA ALA A 98 13.43 4.58 7.67
C ALA A 98 14.89 4.28 8.02
N LYS A 99 15.70 5.28 8.41
CA LYS A 99 17.17 5.18 8.57
C LYS A 99 17.68 4.00 9.42
N ASN A 100 16.93 3.56 10.42
CA ASN A 100 17.31 2.48 11.33
C ASN A 100 16.64 1.14 10.98
N TYR A 101 15.88 1.08 9.89
CA TYR A 101 15.09 -0.07 9.49
C TYR A 101 15.58 -0.58 8.13
N PRO A 102 16.50 -1.55 8.06
CA PRO A 102 17.02 -2.05 6.79
C PRO A 102 16.00 -2.91 6.04
N LYS A 103 14.95 -3.40 6.71
CA LYS A 103 13.93 -4.28 6.13
C LYS A 103 12.55 -3.64 6.13
N LEU A 104 11.75 -4.02 5.15
CA LEU A 104 10.39 -3.56 4.98
C LEU A 104 9.51 -4.73 4.50
N ASN A 105 8.40 -4.96 5.20
CA ASN A 105 7.38 -5.90 4.77
C ASN A 105 6.24 -5.11 4.12
N LEU A 106 6.01 -5.30 2.82
CA LEU A 106 4.86 -4.73 2.12
C LEU A 106 3.66 -5.66 2.27
N TYR A 107 2.49 -5.07 2.51
CA TYR A 107 1.22 -5.78 2.62
C TYR A 107 0.23 -5.20 1.63
N LEU A 108 -0.36 -6.06 0.80
CA LEU A 108 -1.40 -5.71 -0.16
C LEU A 108 -2.66 -6.48 0.21
N PHE A 109 -3.74 -5.77 0.51
CA PHE A 109 -5.08 -6.34 0.66
C PHE A 109 -5.93 -5.97 -0.55
N TYR A 110 -6.76 -6.91 -1.01
CA TYR A 110 -7.70 -6.64 -2.09
C TYR A 110 -8.94 -7.51 -2.02
N THR A 111 -10.03 -7.00 -2.58
CA THR A 111 -11.32 -7.69 -2.65
C THR A 111 -12.07 -7.30 -3.92
N SER A 112 -13.02 -8.12 -4.34
CA SER A 112 -13.96 -7.74 -5.39
C SER A 112 -15.09 -6.88 -4.82
N PRO A 113 -15.38 -5.69 -5.38
CA PRO A 113 -16.57 -4.93 -5.06
C PRO A 113 -17.88 -5.71 -5.24
N ASN A 114 -17.90 -6.75 -6.08
CA ASN A 114 -19.11 -7.57 -6.27
C ASN A 114 -19.54 -8.35 -5.01
N GLN A 115 -18.67 -8.49 -4.00
CA GLN A 115 -19.05 -9.01 -2.68
C GLN A 115 -19.89 -8.02 -1.86
N PHE A 116 -20.07 -6.79 -2.35
CA PHE A 116 -20.88 -5.73 -1.75
C PHE A 116 -22.14 -5.49 -2.61
N ASP A 117 -22.76 -6.55 -3.12
CA ASP A 117 -23.93 -6.45 -3.98
C ASP A 117 -25.17 -5.88 -3.27
N PHE A 118 -25.23 -6.02 -1.95
CA PHE A 118 -26.17 -5.35 -1.03
C PHE A 118 -25.97 -3.83 -0.91
N ILE A 119 -24.87 -3.28 -1.46
CA ILE A 119 -24.64 -1.84 -1.59
C ILE A 119 -25.04 -1.39 -3.00
N SER A 120 -25.56 -0.15 -3.07
CA SER A 120 -25.89 0.52 -4.34
C SER A 120 -24.72 0.40 -5.32
N GLN A 121 -25.01 0.15 -6.61
CA GLN A 121 -23.97 -0.02 -7.63
C GLN A 121 -23.02 1.20 -7.70
N LYS A 122 -23.56 2.40 -7.49
CA LYS A 122 -22.83 3.67 -7.50
C LYS A 122 -21.78 3.74 -6.39
N ASP A 123 -22.10 3.23 -5.19
CA ASP A 123 -21.24 3.37 -4.01
C ASP A 123 -20.39 2.12 -3.76
N ARG A 124 -20.72 1.00 -4.41
CA ARG A 124 -20.13 -0.32 -4.20
C ARG A 124 -18.59 -0.32 -4.18
N SER A 125 -17.96 0.29 -5.18
CA SER A 125 -16.49 0.32 -5.26
C SER A 125 -15.88 1.18 -4.16
N LEU A 126 -16.51 2.32 -3.82
CA LEU A 126 -16.03 3.19 -2.75
C LEU A 126 -16.17 2.52 -1.38
N THR A 127 -17.30 1.88 -1.12
CA THR A 127 -17.54 1.11 0.11
C THR A 127 -16.55 -0.03 0.24
N ALA A 128 -16.36 -0.83 -0.81
CA ALA A 128 -15.39 -1.92 -0.82
C ALA A 128 -13.95 -1.41 -0.60
N TYR A 129 -13.59 -0.28 -1.20
CA TYR A 129 -12.27 0.33 -1.02
C TYR A 129 -12.05 0.81 0.42
N ASN A 130 -13.03 1.53 0.99
CA ASN A 130 -12.95 2.00 2.38
C ASN A 130 -12.83 0.83 3.35
N PHE A 131 -13.62 -0.23 3.14
CA PHE A 131 -13.52 -1.47 3.92
C PHE A 131 -12.10 -2.07 3.85
N ILE A 132 -11.54 -2.29 2.65
CA ILE A 132 -10.20 -2.86 2.51
C ILE A 132 -9.10 -1.96 3.10
N LYS A 133 -9.25 -0.65 2.91
CA LYS A 133 -8.34 0.36 3.48
C LYS A 133 -8.33 0.27 5.01
N GLU A 134 -9.50 0.19 5.65
CA GLU A 134 -9.64 0.10 7.11
C GLU A 134 -9.17 -1.25 7.66
N GLU A 135 -9.47 -2.35 6.98
CA GLU A 135 -9.00 -3.69 7.38
C GLU A 135 -7.48 -3.80 7.31
N LEU A 136 -6.84 -3.26 6.26
CA LEU A 136 -5.39 -3.23 6.18
C LEU A 136 -4.77 -2.32 7.23
N GLN A 137 -5.34 -1.13 7.45
CA GLN A 137 -4.87 -0.20 8.48
C GLN A 137 -4.93 -0.85 9.87
N SER A 138 -6.02 -1.55 10.18
CA SER A 138 -6.21 -2.24 11.47
C SER A 138 -5.24 -3.39 11.61
N TYR A 139 -5.12 -4.24 10.58
CA TYR A 139 -4.15 -5.34 10.55
C TYR A 139 -2.72 -4.86 10.80
N LEU A 140 -2.28 -3.83 10.06
CA LEU A 140 -0.93 -3.26 10.23
C LEU A 140 -0.71 -2.69 11.63
N SER A 141 -1.74 -2.09 12.24
CA SER A 141 -1.66 -1.59 13.62
C SER A 141 -1.54 -2.71 14.64
N GLU A 142 -2.20 -3.85 14.41
CA GLU A 142 -2.14 -5.02 15.29
C GLU A 142 -0.77 -5.72 15.22
N ILE A 143 -0.17 -5.76 14.03
CA ILE A 143 1.11 -6.43 13.80
C ILE A 143 2.33 -5.51 13.92
N GLU A 144 2.13 -4.23 14.25
CA GLU A 144 3.24 -3.28 14.44
C GLU A 144 4.13 -3.74 15.59
N PRO A 145 5.40 -4.10 15.34
CA PRO A 145 6.26 -4.60 16.39
C PRO A 145 6.86 -3.43 17.19
N VAL A 146 7.25 -3.70 18.44
CA VAL A 146 7.85 -2.71 19.34
C VAL A 146 9.12 -2.07 18.74
N ASN A 147 9.92 -2.86 18.02
CA ASN A 147 11.15 -2.46 17.35
C ASN A 147 10.97 -2.20 15.85
N GLY A 148 9.77 -1.82 15.43
CA GLY A 148 9.48 -1.47 14.04
C GLY A 148 8.53 -0.29 13.95
N LYS A 149 8.17 0.06 12.71
CA LYS A 149 7.24 1.16 12.44
C LYS A 149 6.30 0.81 11.32
N MET A 150 5.02 1.06 11.56
CA MET A 150 3.99 0.96 10.55
C MET A 150 4.08 2.13 9.55
N ILE A 151 3.95 1.79 8.27
CA ILE A 151 3.58 2.70 7.20
C ILE A 151 2.12 2.43 6.88
N ALA A 152 1.29 3.42 7.18
CA ALA A 152 -0.16 3.34 7.13
C ALA A 152 -0.70 3.07 5.72
N ALA A 153 -1.89 2.46 5.68
CA ALA A 153 -2.67 2.26 4.46
C ALA A 153 -3.39 3.54 4.02
N ASN A 154 -3.57 4.50 4.93
CA ASN A 154 -4.27 5.77 4.67
C ASN A 154 -3.66 6.95 5.44
N SER A 155 -4.19 8.15 5.17
CA SER A 155 -3.88 9.34 5.97
C SER A 155 -4.50 9.24 7.37
N CYS A 156 -3.97 9.99 8.33
CA CYS A 156 -4.51 10.00 9.69
C CYS A 156 -5.99 10.46 9.72
N GLU A 157 -6.82 9.72 10.44
CA GLU A 157 -8.27 9.95 10.62
C GLU A 157 -8.67 10.05 12.11
N ILE A 158 -7.69 10.13 13.04
CA ILE A 158 -7.92 10.11 14.50
C ILE A 158 -8.70 11.35 14.97
N CYS A 159 -8.31 12.53 14.50
CA CYS A 159 -8.93 13.79 14.89
C CYS A 159 -9.86 14.33 13.81
N LYS A 160 -10.99 14.93 14.21
CA LYS A 160 -11.91 15.60 13.28
C LYS A 160 -11.25 16.77 12.54
N ILE A 161 -10.42 17.55 13.24
CA ILE A 161 -9.63 18.66 12.69
C ILE A 161 -8.19 18.50 13.18
N CYS A 162 -7.22 18.48 12.26
CA CYS A 162 -5.82 18.33 12.62
C CYS A 162 -5.29 19.59 13.33
N ALA A 163 -4.50 19.39 14.39
CA ALA A 163 -3.86 20.47 15.15
C ALA A 163 -2.96 21.36 14.26
N LEU A 164 -2.39 20.79 13.19
CA LEU A 164 -1.61 21.52 12.17
C LEU A 164 -2.36 22.75 11.63
N ILE A 165 -3.67 22.63 11.38
CA ILE A 165 -4.49 23.72 10.82
C ILE A 165 -4.50 24.96 11.74
N LYS A 166 -4.32 24.74 13.04
CA LYS A 166 -4.23 25.80 14.05
C LYS A 166 -2.78 26.21 14.38
N GLY A 167 -1.78 25.70 13.64
CA GLY A 167 -0.37 25.92 13.93
C GLY A 167 0.15 25.13 15.14
N ASN A 168 -0.60 24.15 15.63
CA ASN A 168 -0.28 23.41 16.85
C ASN A 168 0.35 22.05 16.57
N GLN A 169 1.18 21.59 17.50
CA GLN A 169 1.70 20.22 17.50
C GLN A 169 0.57 19.18 17.59
N CYS A 170 0.83 17.97 17.08
CA CYS A 170 -0.09 16.85 17.24
C CYS A 170 -0.32 16.58 18.73
N HIS A 171 -1.58 16.41 19.14
CA HIS A 171 -1.93 16.07 20.53
C HIS A 171 -1.66 14.60 20.88
N ILE A 172 -1.42 13.76 19.86
CA ILE A 172 -1.21 12.31 19.99
C ILE A 172 -0.04 11.88 19.07
N PRO A 173 1.18 12.43 19.28
CA PRO A 173 2.33 12.21 18.40
C PRO A 173 2.72 10.74 18.27
N GLU A 174 2.51 9.93 19.31
CA GLU A 174 2.84 8.51 19.37
C GLU A 174 2.01 7.65 18.40
N LYS A 175 0.82 8.12 17.99
CA LYS A 175 -0.05 7.45 17.01
C LYS A 175 0.14 7.96 15.57
N VAL A 176 1.06 8.90 15.35
CA VAL A 176 1.33 9.41 14.00
C VAL A 176 1.94 8.29 13.15
N ARG A 177 1.27 7.94 12.05
CA ARG A 177 1.77 7.04 11.01
C ARG A 177 1.61 7.69 9.65
N TYR A 178 2.68 7.66 8.87
CA TYR A 178 2.70 8.17 7.49
C TYR A 178 2.37 7.03 6.53
N ASN A 179 1.94 7.34 5.32
CA ASN A 179 1.68 6.34 4.29
C ASN A 179 2.66 6.48 3.11
N LEU A 180 2.71 5.48 2.23
CA LEU A 180 3.63 5.44 1.09
C LEU A 180 3.47 6.65 0.16
N VAL A 181 2.24 7.08 -0.10
CA VAL A 181 1.97 8.23 -0.98
C VAL A 181 2.49 9.52 -0.35
N ALA A 182 2.31 9.72 0.96
CA ALA A 182 2.82 10.88 1.67
C ALA A 182 4.35 10.97 1.60
N PHE A 183 5.05 9.84 1.69
CA PHE A 183 6.50 9.81 1.48
C PHE A 183 6.92 10.14 0.04
N GLY A 184 6.01 10.06 -0.92
CA GLY A 184 6.30 10.31 -2.33
C GLY A 184 6.59 9.05 -3.15
N PHE A 185 6.13 7.89 -2.71
CA PHE A 185 6.30 6.66 -3.48
C PHE A 185 5.31 6.55 -4.64
N ASN A 186 5.80 6.02 -5.77
CA ASN A 186 4.98 5.53 -6.86
C ASN A 186 4.30 4.21 -6.47
N VAL A 187 3.20 4.32 -5.74
CA VAL A 187 2.42 3.15 -5.29
C VAL A 187 1.93 2.29 -6.45
N SER A 188 1.54 2.91 -7.58
CA SER A 188 1.11 2.17 -8.77
C SER A 188 2.19 1.22 -9.28
N LYS A 189 3.45 1.70 -9.36
CA LYS A 189 4.59 0.87 -9.76
C LYS A 189 5.00 -0.15 -8.71
N ILE A 190 4.98 0.20 -7.42
CA ILE A 190 5.20 -0.79 -6.35
C ILE A 190 4.22 -1.96 -6.51
N MET A 191 2.94 -1.67 -6.73
CA MET A 191 1.92 -2.69 -6.91
C MET A 191 2.12 -3.49 -8.20
N SER A 192 2.42 -2.85 -9.35
CA SER A 192 2.62 -3.57 -10.60
C SER A 192 3.89 -4.42 -10.61
N ASP A 193 5.01 -3.86 -10.17
CA ASP A 193 6.33 -4.45 -10.39
C ASP A 193 6.63 -5.51 -9.33
N LEU A 194 6.24 -5.24 -8.07
CA LEU A 194 6.52 -6.14 -6.95
C LEU A 194 5.39 -7.14 -6.72
N PHE A 195 4.14 -6.68 -6.69
CA PHE A 195 3.00 -7.55 -6.39
C PHE A 195 2.36 -8.21 -7.61
N GLN A 196 2.79 -7.83 -8.82
CA GLN A 196 2.13 -8.21 -10.08
C GLN A 196 0.63 -7.89 -10.03
N HIS A 197 0.30 -6.71 -9.48
CA HIS A 197 -1.05 -6.27 -9.18
C HIS A 197 -1.27 -4.84 -9.70
N LYS A 198 -2.10 -4.65 -10.71
CA LYS A 198 -2.37 -3.33 -11.29
C LYS A 198 -3.48 -2.64 -10.52
N ILE A 199 -3.37 -1.34 -10.25
CA ILE A 199 -4.50 -0.58 -9.71
C ILE A 199 -5.63 -0.56 -10.74
N LYS A 200 -6.85 -0.87 -10.30
CA LYS A 200 -8.07 -0.79 -11.12
C LYS A 200 -8.93 0.36 -10.62
N TRP A 201 -9.39 1.17 -11.56
CA TRP A 201 -10.29 2.27 -11.28
C TRP A 201 -11.69 1.89 -11.71
N ALA A 202 -12.70 2.23 -10.90
CA ALA A 202 -14.09 2.07 -11.28
C ALA A 202 -14.40 3.02 -12.45
N LYS A 203 -15.29 2.59 -13.35
CA LYS A 203 -15.87 3.45 -14.38
C LYS A 203 -17.26 3.90 -13.92
N GLN A 204 -17.82 4.89 -14.60
CA GLN A 204 -19.17 5.34 -14.31
C GLN A 204 -20.15 4.16 -14.42
N ASN A 205 -20.86 3.86 -13.32
CA ASN A 205 -21.83 2.76 -13.17
C ASN A 205 -21.27 1.34 -13.35
N GLU A 206 -19.95 1.16 -13.41
CA GLU A 206 -19.31 -0.16 -13.50
C GLU A 206 -18.28 -0.30 -12.39
N PRO A 207 -18.49 -1.21 -11.42
CA PRO A 207 -17.51 -1.44 -10.38
C PRO A 207 -16.21 -1.98 -10.97
N SER A 208 -15.08 -1.66 -10.33
CA SER A 208 -13.81 -2.25 -10.72
C SER A 208 -13.81 -3.76 -10.44
N GLU A 209 -12.99 -4.50 -11.17
CA GLU A 209 -12.77 -5.94 -10.98
C GLU A 209 -12.39 -6.27 -9.51
N TYR A 210 -11.53 -5.41 -8.94
CA TYR A 210 -11.14 -5.41 -7.55
C TYR A 210 -10.80 -3.99 -7.08
N VAL A 211 -10.79 -3.82 -5.76
CA VAL A 211 -10.20 -2.68 -5.07
C VAL A 211 -9.09 -3.18 -4.17
N SER A 212 -8.08 -2.34 -3.94
CA SER A 212 -6.88 -2.74 -3.23
C SER A 212 -6.30 -1.61 -2.40
N SER A 213 -5.64 -1.96 -1.29
CA SER A 213 -4.87 -1.06 -0.45
C SER A 213 -3.51 -1.67 -0.15
N VAL A 214 -2.50 -0.82 0.03
CA VAL A 214 -1.13 -1.22 0.35
C VAL A 214 -0.59 -0.40 1.50
N GLY A 215 0.16 -1.05 2.38
CA GLY A 215 0.91 -0.44 3.47
C GLY A 215 2.14 -1.27 3.79
N ALA A 216 2.86 -0.92 4.84
CA ALA A 216 4.10 -1.62 5.16
C ALA A 216 4.41 -1.64 6.67
N ILE A 217 5.34 -2.51 7.05
CA ILE A 217 6.01 -2.50 8.35
C ILE A 217 7.51 -2.40 8.10
N LEU A 218 8.15 -1.37 8.65
CA LEU A 218 9.60 -1.22 8.76
C LEU A 218 10.12 -2.07 9.93
N LYS A 219 11.26 -2.74 9.75
CA LYS A 219 11.88 -3.63 10.75
C LYS A 219 13.39 -3.43 10.84
N GLU A 220 13.91 -3.57 12.05
CA GLU A 220 15.35 -3.56 12.35
C GLU A 220 16.04 -4.85 11.87
N GLU A 221 15.32 -5.99 11.89
CA GLU A 221 15.78 -7.33 11.51
C GLU A 221 14.71 -8.15 10.78
#